data_AF-A0A8T5APN0-F1
#
_entry.id   AF-A0A8T5APN0-F1
#
_cell.length_a   1.000
_cell.length_b   1.000
_cell.length_c   1.000
_cell.angle_alpha   90.00
_cell.angle_beta   90.00
_cell.angle_gamma   90.00
#
_symmetry.space_group_name_H-M   'P 1'
#
loop_
_entity.id
_entity.type
_entity.pdbx_description
1 polymer ?
#
loop_
_entity_poly.entity_id
_entity_poly.type
_entity_poly.pdbx_seq_one_letter_code
_entity_poly.pdbx_strand_id
1 'polypeptide(L)'
;MGVGTTVVIRDVDEKAFKRLKAEAMLRGIKVGQAASQAFRLWVQESGMKPLKGLDRLREAADAVEGARLRLRPIEGWSSIEVIRGWRERPRE
;
A
#
# COMPACT_ATOMS: atom_id res chain seq x y z
N MET A 1 -11.50 22.96 18.39
CA MET A 1 -11.17 23.45 17.03
C MET A 1 -9.66 23.41 16.91
N GLY A 2 -9.10 22.57 16.02
CA GLY A 2 -7.66 22.50 15.83
C GLY A 2 -7.13 23.80 15.23
N VAL A 3 -6.09 24.38 15.81
CA VAL A 3 -5.44 25.58 15.29
C VAL A 3 -4.76 25.21 13.97
N GLY A 4 -5.28 25.70 12.85
CA GLY A 4 -4.67 25.48 11.54
C GLY A 4 -3.41 26.33 11.39
N THR A 5 -2.23 25.73 11.48
CA THR A 5 -0.97 26.42 11.19
C THR A 5 -0.90 26.75 9.70
N THR A 6 -0.80 28.03 9.37
CA THR A 6 -0.60 28.48 7.99
C THR A 6 0.90 28.46 7.67
N VAL A 7 1.26 27.77 6.59
CA VAL A 7 2.63 27.67 6.10
C VAL A 7 2.75 28.45 4.79
N VAL A 8 3.78 29.27 4.67
CA VAL A 8 4.11 29.99 3.43
C VAL A 8 5.35 29.36 2.82
N ILE A 9 5.21 28.83 1.60
CA ILE A 9 6.32 28.26 0.83
C ILE A 9 6.79 29.33 -0.15
N ARG A 10 8.04 29.78 -0.01
CA ARG A 10 8.68 30.76 -0.90
C ARG A 10 9.54 30.03 -1.93
N ASP A 11 9.91 30.74 -2.99
CA ASP A 11 10.85 30.27 -4.01
C ASP A 11 10.42 28.95 -4.69
N VAL A 12 9.11 28.78 -4.87
CA VAL A 12 8.54 27.65 -5.61
C VAL A 12 8.83 27.85 -7.10
N ASP A 13 9.31 26.80 -7.76
CA ASP A 13 9.47 26.79 -9.21
C ASP A 13 8.18 27.22 -9.92
N GLU A 14 8.28 28.23 -10.78
CA GLU A 14 7.12 28.87 -11.41
C GLU A 14 6.35 27.88 -12.29
N LYS A 15 7.06 26.99 -12.97
CA LYS A 15 6.46 25.99 -13.86
C LYS A 15 5.71 24.92 -13.06
N ALA A 16 6.27 24.46 -11.94
CA ALA A 16 5.62 23.56 -11.00
C ALA A 16 4.36 24.18 -10.39
N PHE A 17 4.44 25.45 -9.97
CA PHE A 17 3.29 26.17 -9.44
C PHE A 17 2.16 26.32 -10.47
N LYS A 18 2.48 26.69 -11.72
CA LYS A 18 1.49 26.80 -12.80
C LYS A 18 0.80 25.46 -13.08
N ARG A 19 1.54 24.35 -13.10
CA ARG A 19 0.98 23.00 -13.27
C ARG A 19 0.05 22.62 -12.13
N LEU A 20 0.49 22.80 -10.89
CA LEU A 20 -0.35 22.53 -9.71
C LEU A 20 -1.64 23.35 -9.74
N LYS A 21 -1.55 24.63 -10.11
CA LYS A 21 -2.71 25.52 -10.22
C LYS A 21 -3.69 25.04 -11.29
N ALA A 22 -3.18 24.66 -12.48
CA ALA A 22 -4.02 24.13 -13.56
C ALA A 22 -4.76 22.86 -13.13
N GLU A 23 -4.07 21.91 -12.51
CA GLU A 23 -4.67 20.67 -11.98
C GLU A 23 -5.71 20.94 -10.89
N ALA A 24 -5.43 21.88 -9.99
CA ALA A 24 -6.38 22.28 -8.95
C ALA A 24 -7.68 22.85 -9.57
N MET A 25 -7.54 23.68 -10.61
CA MET A 25 -8.69 24.24 -11.34
C MET A 25 -9.49 23.15 -12.07
N LEU A 26 -8.82 22.23 -12.78
CA LEU A 26 -9.47 21.11 -13.46
C LEU A 26 -10.26 20.22 -12.50
N ARG A 27 -9.79 20.09 -11.26
CA ARG A 27 -10.44 19.31 -10.19
C ARG A 27 -11.44 20.12 -9.36
N GLY A 28 -11.65 21.40 -9.66
CA GLY A 28 -12.58 22.28 -8.94
C GLY A 28 -12.18 22.58 -7.49
N ILE A 29 -10.90 22.53 -7.15
CA ILE A 29 -10.38 22.76 -5.79
C ILE A 29 -9.45 23.97 -5.73
N LYS A 30 -9.30 24.57 -4.53
CA LYS A 30 -8.36 25.68 -4.33
C LYS A 30 -6.93 25.18 -4.37
N VAL A 31 -5.99 26.01 -4.86
CA VAL A 31 -4.55 25.70 -4.90
C VAL A 31 -4.01 25.29 -3.53
N GLY A 32 -4.40 25.99 -2.46
CA GLY A 32 -4.00 25.64 -1.09
C GLY A 32 -4.52 24.27 -0.64
N GLN A 33 -5.70 23.85 -1.09
CA GLN A 33 -6.24 22.51 -0.81
C GLN A 33 -5.46 21.44 -1.58
N ALA A 34 -5.16 21.69 -2.86
CA ALA A 34 -4.32 20.80 -3.66
C ALA A 34 -2.92 20.64 -3.05
N ALA A 35 -2.29 21.75 -2.63
CA ALA A 35 -1.01 21.73 -1.94
C ALA A 35 -1.08 20.94 -0.61
N SER A 36 -2.13 21.15 0.18
CA SER A 36 -2.35 20.40 1.43
C SER A 36 -2.55 18.90 1.20
N GLN A 37 -3.26 18.52 0.13
CA GLN A 37 -3.44 17.11 -0.26
C GLN A 37 -2.12 16.50 -0.71
N ALA A 38 -1.37 17.18 -1.57
CA ALA A 38 -0.05 16.73 -2.03
C ALA A 38 0.91 16.54 -0.85
N PHE A 39 0.91 17.47 0.11
CA PHE A 39 1.76 17.37 1.29
C PHE A 39 1.37 16.17 2.18
N ARG A 40 0.08 15.92 2.39
CA ARG A 40 -0.40 14.75 3.14
C ARG A 40 0.01 13.44 2.45
N LEU A 41 -0.17 13.36 1.13
CA LEU A 41 0.23 12.19 0.34
C LEU A 41 1.73 11.96 0.43
N TRP A 42 2.53 13.01 0.25
CA TRP A 42 3.98 12.92 0.39
C TRP A 42 4.41 12.43 1.77
N VAL A 43 3.80 12.93 2.85
CA VAL A 43 4.09 12.46 4.21
C VAL A 43 3.68 10.99 4.39
N GLN A 44 2.54 10.58 3.84
CA GLN A 44 2.08 9.17 3.88
C GLN A 44 3.05 8.26 3.12
N GLU A 45 3.44 8.64 1.90
CA GLU A 45 4.41 7.91 1.09
C GLU A 45 5.81 7.89 1.72
N SER A 46 6.25 9.01 2.30
CA SER A 46 7.53 9.09 3.00
C SER A 46 7.53 8.31 4.32
N GLY A 47 6.36 8.18 4.96
CA GLY A 47 6.13 7.39 6.16
C GLY A 47 6.01 5.89 5.87
N MET A 48 5.59 5.51 4.66
CA MET A 48 5.79 4.17 4.12
C MET A 48 7.29 3.95 3.91
N LYS A 49 8.00 3.60 4.99
CA LYS A 49 9.37 3.07 4.90
C LYS A 49 9.40 2.04 3.76
N PRO A 50 10.41 2.03 2.88
CA PRO A 50 10.62 0.88 2.02
C PRO A 50 10.53 -0.35 2.91
N LEU A 51 9.66 -1.31 2.55
CA LEU A 51 9.41 -2.51 3.36
C LEU A 51 10.76 -3.02 3.84
N LYS A 52 11.07 -2.84 5.13
CA LYS A 52 12.36 -3.24 5.66
C LYS A 52 12.45 -4.75 5.46
N GLY A 53 13.43 -5.18 4.65
CA GLY A 53 13.55 -6.57 4.28
C GLY A 53 12.62 -7.00 3.15
N LEU A 54 12.33 -6.14 2.16
CA LEU A 54 11.77 -6.58 0.89
C LEU A 54 12.60 -7.73 0.29
N ASP A 55 13.92 -7.64 0.38
CA ASP A 55 14.82 -8.74 -0.01
C ASP A 55 14.60 -9.99 0.85
N ARG A 56 14.41 -9.84 2.17
CA ARG A 56 14.08 -10.97 3.06
C ARG A 56 12.71 -11.58 2.76
N LEU A 57 11.73 -10.77 2.39
CA LEU A 57 10.42 -11.25 1.96
C LEU A 57 10.51 -11.99 0.63
N ARG A 58 11.36 -11.51 -0.29
CA ARG A 58 11.63 -12.18 -1.55
C ARG A 58 12.35 -13.51 -1.33
N GLU A 59 13.41 -13.52 -0.51
CA GLU A 59 14.11 -14.75 -0.12
C GLU A 59 13.18 -15.76 0.55
N ALA A 60 12.28 -15.30 1.44
CA ALA A 60 11.29 -16.16 2.08
C ALA A 60 10.29 -16.72 1.06
N ALA A 61 9.83 -15.91 0.10
CA ALA A 61 8.93 -16.36 -0.97
C ALA A 61 9.61 -17.39 -1.89
N ASP A 62 10.86 -17.13 -2.29
CA ASP A 62 11.66 -18.04 -3.12
C ASP A 62 11.93 -19.36 -2.39
N ALA A 63 12.19 -19.32 -1.08
CA ALA A 63 12.37 -20.52 -0.26
C ALA A 63 11.06 -21.34 -0.16
N VAL A 64 9.92 -20.68 0.02
CA VAL A 64 8.60 -21.35 0.05
C VAL A 64 8.28 -21.98 -1.30
N GLU A 65 8.50 -21.29 -2.42
CA GLU A 65 8.23 -21.86 -3.74
C GLU A 65 9.19 -23.01 -4.05
N GLY A 66 10.48 -22.87 -3.72
CA GLY A 66 11.45 -23.94 -3.86
C GLY A 66 11.08 -25.19 -3.04
N ALA A 67 10.56 -25.00 -1.82
CA ALA A 67 10.04 -26.11 -1.02
C ALA A 67 8.77 -26.71 -1.64
N ARG A 68 7.84 -25.88 -2.14
CA ARG A 68 6.59 -26.29 -2.79
C ARG A 68 6.84 -27.18 -4.01
N LEU A 69 7.80 -26.81 -4.85
CA LEU A 69 8.17 -27.56 -6.05
C LEU A 69 8.77 -28.94 -5.73
N ARG A 70 9.30 -29.13 -4.51
CA ARG A 70 9.83 -30.42 -4.04
C ARG A 70 8.76 -31.30 -3.37
N LEU A 71 7.58 -30.75 -3.09
CA LEU A 71 6.48 -31.55 -2.56
C LEU A 71 5.98 -32.49 -3.65
N ARG A 72 5.81 -33.76 -3.30
CA ARG A 72 5.09 -34.71 -4.14
C ARG A 72 3.59 -34.63 -3.83
N PRO A 73 2.71 -34.85 -4.81
CA PRO A 73 1.30 -35.08 -4.53
C PRO A 73 1.17 -36.20 -3.50
N ILE A 74 0.41 -35.95 -2.44
CA ILE A 74 0.04 -37.00 -1.49
C ILE A 74 -1.11 -37.76 -2.14
N GLU A 75 -0.85 -38.97 -2.64
CA GLU A 75 -1.88 -39.81 -3.23
C GLU A 75 -2.98 -40.10 -2.20
N GLY A 76 -4.24 -39.99 -2.63
CA GLY A 76 -5.41 -40.17 -1.77
C GLY A 76 -5.73 -38.98 -0.85
N TRP A 77 -4.97 -37.89 -0.90
CA TRP A 77 -5.27 -36.68 -0.13
C TRP A 77 -6.07 -35.66 -0.95
N SER A 78 -7.32 -35.42 -0.54
CA SER A 78 -8.18 -34.39 -1.11
C SER A 78 -8.36 -33.23 -0.13
N SER A 79 -7.81 -32.07 -0.49
CA SER A 79 -8.01 -30.85 0.31
C SER A 79 -9.49 -30.49 0.48
N ILE A 80 -10.32 -30.81 -0.50
CA ILE A 80 -11.77 -30.59 -0.48
C ILE A 80 -12.44 -31.47 0.58
N GLU A 81 -12.08 -32.75 0.66
CA GLU A 81 -12.66 -33.68 1.64
C GLU A 81 -12.21 -33.35 3.06
N VAL A 82 -10.96 -32.93 3.24
CA VAL A 82 -10.42 -32.48 4.53
C VAL A 82 -11.15 -31.22 5.02
N ILE A 83 -11.31 -30.21 4.15
CA ILE A 83 -12.02 -28.98 4.49
C ILE A 83 -13.51 -29.24 4.74
N ARG A 84 -14.13 -30.14 3.98
CA ARG A 84 -15.51 -30.58 4.21
C ARG A 84 -15.66 -31.22 5.60
N GLY A 85 -14.76 -32.12 5.98
CA GLY A 85 -14.75 -32.73 7.30
C GLY A 85 -14.59 -31.72 8.45
N TRP A 86 -13.85 -30.62 8.26
CA TRP A 86 -13.79 -29.54 9.25
C TRP A 86 -15.10 -28.76 9.38
N ARG A 87 -15.84 -28.59 8.28
CA ARG A 87 -17.14 -27.91 8.28
C ARG A 87 -18.25 -28.77 8.87
N GLU A 88 -18.15 -30.08 8.69
CA GLU A 88 -19.15 -31.06 9.15
C GLU A 88 -18.91 -31.50 10.60
N ARG A 89 -17.72 -31.26 11.17
CA ARG A 89 -17.50 -31.44 12.60
C ARG A 89 -18.31 -30.42 13.40
N PRO A 90 -19.14 -30.85 14.37
CA PRO A 90 -19.75 -29.93 15.32
C PRO A 90 -18.63 -29.21 16.09
N ARG A 91 -18.76 -27.89 16.24
CA ARG A 91 -17.95 -27.17 17.22
C ARG A 91 -18.41 -27.62 18.61
N GLU A 92 -17.53 -28.30 19.34
CA GLU A 92 -17.68 -28.46 20.80
C GLU A 92 -17.53 -27.12 21.51
#